data_AF-A0A243WH71-F1
#
_entry.id   AF-A0A243WH71-F1
#
_cell.length_a   1.000
_cell.length_b   1.000
_cell.length_c   1.000
_cell.angle_alpha   90.00
_cell.angle_beta   90.00
_cell.angle_gamma   90.00
#
_symmetry.space_group_name_H-M   'P 1'
#
loop_
_entity.id
_entity.type
_entity.pdbx_description
1 polymer ?
#
loop_
_entity_poly.entity_id
_entity_poly.type
_entity_poly.pdbx_seq_one_letter_code
_entity_poly.pdbx_strand_id
1 'polypeptide(L)' 'MSENLTKNCTNEAQLEKIRKGQERKFRWRDDWPAMEKAIMAAGATAIAAYEDKHKQEPHA' A
#
# COMPACT_ATOMS: atom_id res chain seq x y z
N MET A 1 4.12 -6.33 -10.29
CA MET A 1 4.49 -7.02 -9.02
C MET A 1 3.92 -6.33 -7.78
N SER A 2 3.79 -4.99 -7.77
CA SER A 2 3.24 -4.24 -6.62
C SER A 2 1.72 -4.38 -6.44
N GLU A 3 0.96 -4.67 -7.50
CA GLU A 3 -0.51 -4.74 -7.47
C GLU A 3 -1.08 -5.84 -6.56
N ASN A 4 -0.39 -6.98 -6.43
CA ASN A 4 -0.82 -8.03 -5.50
C ASN A 4 -0.50 -7.67 -4.04
N LEU A 5 0.51 -6.82 -3.81
CA LEU A 5 0.98 -6.46 -2.47
C LEU A 5 0.05 -5.43 -1.81
N THR A 6 -0.47 -4.48 -2.60
CA THR A 6 -1.40 -3.46 -2.13
C THR A 6 -2.88 -3.84 -2.28
N LYS A 7 -3.19 -5.02 -2.84
CA LYS A 7 -4.57 -5.49 -3.07
C LYS A 7 -5.43 -5.56 -1.80
N ASN A 8 -4.82 -5.80 -0.64
CA ASN A 8 -5.48 -5.83 0.67
C ASN A 8 -5.11 -4.62 1.54
N CYS A 9 -4.51 -3.57 0.98
CA CYS A 9 -4.11 -2.38 1.70
C CYS A 9 -5.31 -1.45 1.88
N THR A 10 -6.03 -1.59 2.98
CA THR A 10 -7.25 -0.83 3.27
C THR A 10 -7.05 0.28 4.30
N ASN A 11 -5.90 0.29 5.00
CA ASN A 11 -5.53 1.32 5.97
C ASN A 11 -4.01 1.57 5.96
N GLU A 12 -3.60 2.70 6.55
CA GLU A 12 -2.19 3.10 6.65
C GLU A 12 -1.34 2.09 7.44
N ALA A 13 -1.91 1.43 8.45
CA ALA A 13 -1.18 0.43 9.24
C ALA A 13 -0.79 -0.81 8.40
N GLN A 14 -1.63 -1.23 7.45
CA GLN A 14 -1.31 -2.28 6.49
C GLN A 14 -0.28 -1.81 5.47
N LEU A 15 -0.37 -0.56 5.01
CA LEU A 15 0.64 0.04 4.13
C LEU A 15 2.02 0.06 4.80
N GLU A 16 2.11 0.46 6.06
CA GLU A 16 3.35 0.45 6.82
C GLU A 16 3.90 -0.96 7.03
N LYS A 17 3.05 -1.94 7.34
CA LYS A 17 3.47 -3.35 7.44
C LYS A 17 4.05 -3.86 6.12
N ILE A 18 3.39 -3.53 5.01
CA ILE A 18 3.86 -3.84 3.66
C ILE A 18 5.21 -3.18 3.40
N ARG A 19 5.33 -1.86 3.64
CA ARG A 19 6.57 -1.10 3.48
C ARG A 19 7.71 -1.72 4.28
N LYS A 20 7.53 -1.96 5.58
CA LYS A 20 8.56 -2.57 6.45
C LYS A 20 8.92 -4.00 6.03
N GLY A 21 7.95 -4.78 5.56
CA GLY A 21 8.20 -6.12 5.03
C GLY A 21 9.03 -6.12 3.74
N GLN A 22 8.74 -5.17 2.85
CA GLN A 22 9.52 -4.94 1.63
C GLN A 22 10.89 -4.36 1.95
N GLU A 23 10.99 -3.44 2.91
CA GLU A 23 12.25 -2.85 3.37
C GLU A 23 13.17 -3.95 3.87
N ARG A 24 12.73 -4.83 4.77
CA ARG A 24 13.58 -5.94 5.24
C ARG A 24 14.08 -6.84 4.10
N LYS A 25 13.29 -7.01 3.03
CA LYS A 25 13.66 -7.84 1.87
C LYS A 25 14.53 -7.14 0.84
N PHE A 26 14.37 -5.82 0.67
CA PHE A 26 14.92 -5.06 -0.46
C PHE A 26 15.78 -3.86 -0.04
N ARG A 27 15.94 -3.60 1.27
CA ARG A 27 16.76 -2.50 1.82
C ARG A 27 18.21 -2.53 1.33
N TRP A 28 18.73 -3.69 0.99
CA TRP A 28 20.08 -3.84 0.45
C TRP A 28 20.20 -3.43 -1.03
N ARG A 29 19.09 -3.11 -1.71
CA ARG A 29 19.10 -2.58 -3.07
C ARG A 29 19.20 -1.07 -3.06
N ASP A 30 20.07 -0.52 -3.91
CA ASP A 30 20.17 0.93 -4.14
C ASP A 30 18.85 1.55 -4.64
N ASP A 31 18.05 0.81 -5.40
CA ASP A 31 16.74 1.26 -5.89
C ASP A 31 15.61 1.23 -4.84
N TRP A 32 15.90 0.86 -3.59
CA TRP A 32 14.91 0.82 -2.52
C TRP A 32 14.11 2.12 -2.36
N PRO A 33 14.70 3.33 -2.37
CA PRO A 33 13.95 4.58 -2.24
C PRO A 33 12.92 4.78 -3.36
N ALA A 34 13.21 4.32 -4.58
CA ALA A 34 12.29 4.39 -5.71
C ALA A 34 11.14 3.36 -5.54
N MET A 35 11.47 2.14 -5.11
CA MET A 35 10.46 1.12 -4.80
C MET A 35 9.57 1.51 -3.63
N GLU A 36 10.12 2.11 -2.58
CA GLU A 36 9.36 2.58 -1.41
C GLU A 36 8.31 3.62 -1.83
N LYS A 37 8.70 4.60 -2.66
CA LYS A 37 7.76 5.57 -3.22
C LYS A 37 6.66 4.91 -4.03
N ALA A 38 6.99 3.91 -4.85
CA ALA A 38 6.00 3.18 -5.63
C ALA A 38 5.02 2.39 -4.73
N ILE A 39 5.49 1.80 -3.64
CA ILE A 39 4.67 1.10 -2.64
C ILE A 39 3.74 2.09 -1.92
N MET A 40 4.29 3.21 -1.45
CA MET A 40 3.52 4.27 -0.78
C MET A 40 2.43 4.83 -1.71
N ALA A 41 2.76 5.12 -2.97
CA ALA A 41 1.80 5.61 -3.95
C ALA A 41 0.70 4.58 -4.22
N ALA A 42 1.06 3.32 -4.52
CA ALA A 42 0.09 2.26 -4.77
C ALA A 42 -0.77 1.96 -3.53
N GLY A 43 -0.20 2.06 -2.33
CA GLY A 43 -0.89 1.90 -1.07
C GLY A 43 -1.88 3.02 -0.78
N ALA A 44 -1.48 4.27 -0.99
CA ALA A 44 -2.36 5.43 -0.86
C ALA A 44 -3.53 5.37 -1.85
N THR A 45 -3.27 4.97 -3.11
CA THR A 45 -4.34 4.75 -4.09
C THR A 45 -5.27 3.62 -3.67
N ALA A 46 -4.75 2.52 -3.11
CA ALA A 46 -5.58 1.42 -2.63
C ALA A 46 -6.45 1.82 -1.43
N ILE A 47 -5.90 2.58 -0.48
CA ILE A 47 -6.64 3.11 0.67
C ILE A 47 -7.73 4.05 0.18
N ALA A 48 -7.41 5.00 -0.69
CA ALA A 48 -8.39 5.94 -1.26
C ALA A 48 -9.51 5.21 -2.03
N ALA A 49 -9.17 4.18 -2.82
CA ALA A 49 -10.16 3.37 -3.53
C ALA A 49 -11.02 2.52 -2.57
N TYR A 50 -10.46 2.08 -1.45
CA TYR A 50 -11.21 1.37 -0.41
C TYR A 50 -12.15 2.32 0.33
N GLU A 51 -11.67 3.51 0.72
CA GLU A 51 -12.48 4.55 1.35
C GLU A 51 -13.62 5.02 0.43
N ASP A 52 -13.38 5.17 -0.88
CA ASP A 52 -14.41 5.54 -1.86
C ASP A 52 -15.49 4.46 -1.97
N LYS A 53 -15.08 3.18 -2.07
CA LYS A 53 -16.01 2.04 -2.08
C LYS A 53 -16.81 1.90 -0.78
N HIS A 54 -16.17 2.07 0.37
CA HIS A 54 -16.84 1.95 1.67
C HIS A 54 -17.67 3.19 2.05
N LYS A 55 -17.39 4.36 1.47
CA LYS A 55 -18.29 5.53 1.55
C LYS A 55 -19.55 5.36 0.70
N GLN A 56 -19.56 4.46 -0.28
CA GLN A 56 -20.73 4.15 -1.10
C GLN A 56 -21.58 2.97 -0.61
N GLU A 57 -21.26 2.36 0.53
CA GLU A 57 -22.23 1.55 1.28
C GLU A 57 -22.86 2.44 2.37
N PRO A 58 -23.94 3.19 2.06
CA PRO A 58 -24.81 3.64 3.13
C PRO A 58 -25.41 2.38 3.75
N HIS A 59 -24.97 2.07 4.98
CA HIS A 59 -25.84 1.32 5.87
C HIS A 59 -27.03 2.25 6.17
N ALA A 60 -28.04 2.16 5.31
CA ALA A 60 -29.38 2.72 5.50
C ALA A 60 -30.33 1.57 5.83
#